data_AF-A0A2C6MGM2-F1
#
_entry.id   AF-A0A2C6MGM2-F1
#
_cell.length_a   1.000
_cell.length_b   1.000
_cell.length_c   1.000
_cell.angle_alpha   90.00
_cell.angle_beta   90.00
_cell.angle_gamma   90.00
#
_symmetry.space_group_name_H-M   'P 1'
#
loop_
_entity.id
_entity.type
_entity.pdbx_description
1 polymer ?
#
loop_
_entity_poly.entity_id
_entity_poly.type
_entity_poly.pdbx_seq_one_letter_code
_entity_poly.pdbx_strand_id
1 'polypeptide(L)' 'MGGGVCKIASLLYNVATLSDLKVIMRSPHSMTVPYVSPGQDATVFYGVKDFRFINDTEGPVVI' A
#
# COMPACT_ATOMS: atom_id res chain seq x y z
N MET A 1 8.76 -14.36 -11.10
CA MET A 1 9.23 -13.76 -9.83
C MET A 1 9.33 -12.24 -10.02
N GLY A 2 8.44 -11.49 -9.37
CA GLY A 2 8.43 -10.01 -9.32
C GLY A 2 8.23 -9.53 -7.88
N GLY A 3 8.84 -10.24 -6.92
CA GLY A 3 8.37 -10.35 -5.53
C GLY A 3 8.61 -9.15 -4.61
N GLY A 4 9.16 -8.05 -5.12
CA GLY A 4 9.40 -6.83 -4.33
C GLY A 4 8.27 -5.82 -4.38
N VAL A 5 7.54 -5.75 -5.50
CA VAL A 5 6.60 -4.63 -5.74
C VAL A 5 5.43 -4.66 -4.75
N CYS A 6 4.82 -5.83 -4.52
CA CYS A 6 3.75 -5.96 -3.50
C CYS A 6 4.27 -5.74 -2.07
N LYS A 7 5.54 -6.02 -1.79
CA LYS A 7 6.14 -5.71 -0.48
C LYS A 7 6.27 -4.21 -0.28
N ILE A 8 6.72 -3.48 -1.31
CA ILE A 8 6.81 -2.01 -1.29
C ILE A 8 5.41 -1.40 -1.21
N ALA A 9 4.44 -1.93 -1.96
CA ALA A 9 3.05 -1.47 -1.89
C ALA A 9 2.48 -1.67 -0.48
N SER A 10 2.74 -2.82 0.15
CA SER A 10 2.31 -3.09 1.53
C SER A 10 3.02 -2.17 2.53
N LEU A 11 4.31 -1.88 2.33
CA LEU A 11 5.04 -0.89 3.14
C LEU A 11 4.39 0.49 3.03
N LEU A 12 4.17 1.00 1.81
CA LEU A 12 3.56 2.30 1.56
C LEU A 12 2.14 2.39 2.11
N TYR A 13 1.35 1.31 2.00
CA TYR A 13 0.02 1.25 2.60
C TYR A 13 0.05 1.41 4.12
N ASN A 14 0.96 0.71 4.80
CA ASN A 14 1.11 0.84 6.24
C ASN A 14 1.61 2.24 6.64
N VAL A 15 2.61 2.79 5.94
CA VAL A 15 3.10 4.15 6.19
C VAL A 15 1.98 5.18 6.00
N ALA A 16 1.26 5.13 4.87
CA ALA A 16 0.14 6.03 4.62
C ALA A 16 -0.93 5.93 5.71
N THR A 17 -1.28 4.71 6.13
CA THR A 17 -2.27 4.48 7.20
C THR A 17 -1.79 5.00 8.56
N LEU A 18 -0.52 4.78 8.92
CA LEU A 18 0.05 5.23 10.19
C LEU A 18 0.25 6.76 10.22
N SER A 19 0.47 7.39 9.07
CA SER A 19 0.58 8.84 8.91
C SER A 19 -0.76 9.53 8.72
N ASP A 20 -1.89 8.81 8.87
CA ASP A 20 -3.25 9.32 8.66
C ASP A 20 -3.49 9.92 7.26
N LEU A 21 -2.72 9.46 6.27
CA LEU A 21 -2.92 9.84 4.87
C LEU A 21 -4.11 9.08 4.31
N LYS A 22 -4.97 9.80 3.59
CA LYS A 22 -6.18 9.25 3.02
C LYS A 22 -5.88 8.25 1.89
N VAL A 23 -6.15 6.97 2.16
CA VAL A 23 -6.06 5.90 1.15
C VAL A 23 -7.27 5.96 0.22
N ILE A 24 -7.02 6.14 -1.08
CA ILE A 24 -8.06 6.26 -2.12
C ILE A 24 -8.34 4.90 -2.77
N MET A 25 -7.32 4.05 -2.90
CA MET A 25 -7.45 2.74 -3.51
C MET A 25 -6.47 1.76 -2.87
N ARG A 26 -6.99 0.60 -2.47
CA ARG A 26 -6.21 -0.54 -2.01
C ARG A 26 -6.82 -1.81 -2.57
N SER A 27 -5.98 -2.71 -3.06
CA SER A 27 -6.36 -4.11 -3.34
C SER A 27 -5.57 -5.04 -2.41
N PRO A 28 -6.21 -5.87 -1.58
CA PRO A 28 -5.51 -6.90 -0.84
C PRO A 28 -5.09 -8.07 -1.75
N HIS A 29 -4.16 -8.88 -1.25
CA HIS A 29 -3.89 -10.21 -1.80
C HIS A 29 -5.10 -11.12 -1.58
N SER A 30 -5.28 -12.11 -2.44
CA SER A 30 -6.34 -13.12 -2.29
C SER A 30 -6.09 -14.11 -1.15
N MET A 31 -4.86 -14.14 -0.62
CA MET A 31 -4.43 -15.00 0.48
C MET A 31 -3.52 -14.21 1.40
N THR A 32 -3.43 -14.63 2.67
CA THR A 32 -2.48 -14.07 3.62
C THR A 32 -1.05 -14.22 3.13
N VAL A 33 -0.24 -13.19 3.30
CA VAL A 33 1.18 -13.18 2.97
C VAL A 33 2.03 -13.21 4.24
N PRO A 34 3.20 -13.85 4.24
CA PRO A 34 3.98 -14.05 5.48
C PRO A 34 4.76 -12.80 5.93
N TYR A 35 4.80 -11.74 5.12
CA TYR A 35 5.67 -10.58 5.35
C TYR A 35 4.96 -9.36 5.94
N VAL A 36 3.64 -9.41 6.13
CA VAL A 36 2.83 -8.40 6.84
C VAL A 36 1.67 -9.09 7.56
N SER A 37 1.15 -8.47 8.63
CA SER A 37 0.00 -9.01 9.36
C SER A 37 -1.27 -9.02 8.49
N PRO A 38 -2.27 -9.87 8.81
CA PRO A 38 -3.54 -9.88 8.09
C PRO A 38 -4.19 -8.49 8.04
N GLY A 39 -4.59 -8.05 6.83
CA GLY A 39 -5.22 -6.75 6.61
C GLY A 39 -4.26 -5.58 6.38
N GLN A 40 -2.95 -5.79 6.56
CA GLN A 40 -1.88 -4.80 6.36
C GLN A 40 -1.19 -4.89 5.00
N ASP A 41 -1.76 -5.66 4.08
CA ASP A 41 -1.18 -5.94 2.78
C ASP A 41 -1.83 -5.11 1.66
N ALA A 42 -1.03 -4.80 0.64
CA ALA A 42 -1.48 -4.22 -0.61
C ALA A 42 -0.82 -4.93 -1.80
N THR A 43 -1.62 -5.18 -2.83
CA THR A 43 -1.20 -5.78 -4.10
C THR A 43 -1.24 -4.73 -5.19
N VAL A 44 -0.23 -4.74 -6.04
CA VAL A 44 -0.23 -4.00 -7.31
C VAL A 44 0.06 -4.96 -8.45
N PHE A 45 -0.63 -4.76 -9.56
CA PHE A 45 -0.42 -5.50 -10.80
C PHE A 45 -0.64 -4.53 -11.95
N TYR A 46 0.41 -4.27 -12.72
CA TYR A 46 0.43 -3.24 -13.75
C TYR A 46 -0.78 -3.35 -14.69
N GLY A 47 -1.53 -2.25 -14.84
CA GLY A 47 -2.73 -2.18 -15.68
C GLY A 47 -4.01 -2.78 -15.09
N VAL A 48 -3.96 -3.37 -13.88
CA VAL A 48 -5.13 -4.07 -13.28
C VAL A 48 -5.37 -3.72 -11.82
N LYS A 49 -4.34 -3.75 -10.98
CA LYS A 49 -4.42 -3.43 -9.55
C LYS A 49 -3.42 -2.35 -9.20
N ASP A 50 -3.87 -1.38 -8.41
CA ASP A 50 -3.08 -0.21 -8.06
C ASP A 50 -3.25 0.13 -6.58
N PHE A 51 -2.30 0.88 -6.04
CA PHE A 51 -2.36 1.43 -4.69
C PHE A 51 -2.24 2.95 -4.77
N ARG A 52 -3.23 3.66 -4.23
CA ARG A 52 -3.29 5.13 -4.30
C ARG A 52 -3.68 5.70 -2.95
N PHE A 53 -2.96 6.74 -2.55
CA PHE A 53 -3.29 7.60 -1.42
C PHE A 53 -3.16 9.06 -1.86
N ILE A 54 -3.82 9.95 -1.14
CA ILE A 54 -3.71 11.40 -1.36
C ILE A 54 -3.03 12.03 -0.16
N ASN A 55 -2.14 12.99 -0.44
CA ASN A 55 -1.68 13.93 0.57
C ASN A 55 -2.66 15.12 0.59
N ASP A 56 -3.54 15.15 1.58
CA ASP A 56 -4.46 16.24 1.86
C ASP A 56 -3.99 17.14 3.02
N THR A 57 -2.71 17.01 3.40
CA THR A 57 -2.06 17.88 4.39
C THR A 57 -1.46 19.13 3.73
N GLU A 58 -1.13 20.15 4.53
CA GLU A 58 -0.50 21.39 4.05
C GLU A 58 1.01 21.23 3.74
N GLY A 59 1.61 20.11 4.14
CA GLY A 59 3.04 19.86 4.02
C GLY A 59 3.42 18.80 2.99
N PRO A 60 4.71 18.67 2.63
CA PRO A 60 5.16 17.58 1.77
C PRO A 60 5.16 16.24 2.51
N VAL A 61 4.89 15.14 1.79
CA VAL A 61 5.14 13.78 2.27
C VAL A 61 6.60 13.42 2.00
N VAL A 62 7.29 12.97 3.04
CA VAL A 62 8.69 12.51 2.99
C VAL A 62 8.73 11.07 3.49
N ILE A 63 9.35 10.17 2.72
CA ILE A 63 9.44 8.71 2.98
C ILE A 63 10.90 8.32 3.02
#